data_AF-A0A8J3GHS5-F1
#
_entry.id   AF-A0A8J3GHS5-F1
#
_cell.length_a   1.000
_cell.length_b   1.000
_cell.length_c   1.000
_cell.angle_alpha   90.00
_cell.angle_beta   90.00
_cell.angle_gamma   90.00
#
_symmetry.space_group_name_H-M   'P 1'
#
loop_
_entity.id
_entity.type
_entity.pdbx_description
1 polymer ?
#
loop_
_entity_poly.entity_id
_entity_poly.type
_entity_poly.pdbx_seq_one_letter_code
_entity_poly.pdbx_strand_id
1 'polypeptide(L)'
;MNALSVFSFQENHPVRVVLVNGEPWFVAVDVCKALGLTNPTKSVSALDEDEKQLFSGDSNFKLGSAGKGAQSLIILNESGLYTL
;
A
#
# COMPACT_ATOMS: atom_id res chain seq x y z
N MET A 1 -15.20 8.59 7.06
CA MET A 1 -15.07 8.39 5.61
C MET A 1 -13.67 8.81 5.21
N ASN A 2 -12.80 7.87 4.84
CA ASN A 2 -11.48 8.19 4.29
C ASN A 2 -11.57 8.22 2.77
N ALA A 3 -11.23 9.37 2.17
CA ALA A 3 -11.19 9.53 0.72
C ALA A 3 -9.88 8.93 0.19
N LEU A 4 -9.99 7.97 -0.73
CA LEU A 4 -8.86 7.29 -1.34
C LEU A 4 -8.38 8.13 -2.53
N SER A 5 -7.08 8.46 -2.56
CA SER A 5 -6.45 9.22 -3.65
C SER A 5 -5.45 8.32 -4.36
N VAL A 6 -5.35 8.42 -5.69
CA VAL A 6 -4.40 7.65 -6.50
C VAL A 6 -3.30 8.58 -6.98
N PHE A 7 -2.06 8.26 -6.63
CA PHE A 7 -0.89 8.95 -7.17
C PHE A 7 -0.33 8.14 -8.35
N SER A 8 -0.05 8.80 -9.46
CA SER A 8 0.49 8.15 -10.67
C SER A 8 2.00 8.38 -10.75
N PHE A 9 2.80 7.34 -10.53
CA PHE A 9 4.26 7.36 -10.66
C PHE A 9 4.66 6.73 -11.98
N GLN A 10 5.04 7.57 -12.97
CA GLN A 10 5.15 7.19 -14.39
C GLN A 10 3.81 6.63 -14.91
N GLU A 11 3.42 6.90 -16.15
CA GLU A 11 2.04 6.63 -16.64
C GLU A 11 1.59 5.14 -16.53
N ASN A 12 2.47 4.21 -16.17
CA ASN A 12 2.21 2.78 -16.12
C ASN A 12 2.02 2.15 -14.72
N HIS A 13 2.24 2.87 -13.61
CA HIS A 13 2.17 2.28 -12.26
C HIS A 13 1.36 3.13 -11.27
N PRO A 14 0.02 2.99 -11.24
CA PRO A 14 -0.80 3.67 -10.24
C PRO A 14 -0.54 3.11 -8.84
N VAL A 15 -0.30 4.01 -7.88
CA VAL A 15 -0.11 3.69 -6.44
C VAL A 15 -1.33 4.18 -5.65
N ARG A 16 -2.01 3.26 -4.97
CA ARG A 16 -3.15 3.60 -4.09
C ARG A 16 -2.64 4.20 -2.78
N VAL A 17 -3.31 5.26 -2.32
CA VAL A 17 -2.99 5.95 -1.06
C VAL A 17 -4.21 6.04 -0.17
N VAL A 18 -4.02 5.72 1.11
CA VAL A 18 -5.02 5.85 2.17
C VAL A 18 -4.57 6.92 3.16
N LEU A 19 -5.51 7.68 3.69
CA LEU A 19 -5.23 8.64 4.76
C LEU A 19 -5.39 7.95 6.11
N VAL A 20 -4.33 7.91 6.91
CA VAL A 20 -4.34 7.42 8.29
C VAL A 20 -3.91 8.57 9.18
N ASN A 21 -4.79 9.00 10.10
CA ASN A 21 -4.55 10.13 10.99
C ASN A 21 -4.16 11.46 10.29
N GLY A 22 -4.62 11.65 9.05
CA GLY A 22 -4.31 12.85 8.25
C GLY A 22 -3.03 12.73 7.44
N GLU A 23 -2.28 11.63 7.57
CA GLU A 23 -1.05 11.37 6.83
C GLU A 23 -1.30 10.39 5.68
N PRO A 24 -0.62 10.56 4.53
CA PRO A 24 -0.72 9.65 3.41
C PRO A 24 0.07 8.37 3.67
N TRP A 25 -0.57 7.23 3.43
CA TRP A 25 0.05 5.91 3.47
C TRP A 25 -0.16 5.18 2.15
N PHE A 26 0.89 4.55 1.65
CA PHE A 26 0.96 3.96 0.31
C PHE A 26 0.77 2.45 0.38
N VAL A 27 0.02 1.88 -0.55
CA VAL A 27 -0.20 0.43 -0.58
C VAL A 27 1.07 -0.29 -1.05
N ALA A 28 1.66 -1.12 -0.18
CA ALA A 28 2.99 -1.69 -0.38
C ALA A 28 3.13 -2.51 -1.67
N VAL A 29 2.09 -3.26 -2.05
CA VAL A 29 2.11 -4.07 -3.29
C VAL A 29 2.15 -3.20 -4.55
N ASP A 30 1.50 -2.03 -4.53
CA ASP A 30 1.52 -1.12 -5.67
C ASP A 30 2.89 -0.43 -5.78
N VAL A 31 3.46 -0.03 -4.64
CA VAL A 31 4.82 0.53 -4.54
C VAL A 31 5.84 -0.48 -5.07
N CYS A 32 5.81 -1.73 -4.58
CA CYS A 32 6.70 -2.79 -5.06
C CYS A 32 6.56 -3.01 -6.56
N LYS A 33 5.33 -2.97 -7.10
CA LYS A 33 5.09 -3.10 -8.54
C LYS A 33 5.66 -1.92 -9.33
N ALA A 34 5.55 -0.70 -8.81
CA ALA A 34 6.12 0.50 -9.42
C ALA A 34 7.65 0.48 -9.43
N LEU A 35 8.27 -0.08 -8.38
CA LEU A 35 9.72 -0.24 -8.24
C LEU A 35 10.29 -1.50 -8.95
N GLY A 36 9.42 -2.36 -9.51
CA GLY A 36 9.84 -3.62 -10.14
C GLY A 36 10.26 -4.73 -9.14
N LEU A 37 9.90 -4.59 -7.87
CA LEU A 37 10.15 -5.58 -6.82
C LEU A 37 9.18 -6.76 -6.96
N THR A 38 9.72 -7.95 -7.27
CA THR A 38 8.92 -9.14 -7.59
C THR A 38 8.40 -9.90 -6.37
N ASN A 39 8.94 -9.63 -5.17
CA ASN A 39 8.53 -10.26 -3.92
C ASN A 39 8.16 -9.21 -2.85
N PRO A 40 6.92 -8.67 -2.90
CA PRO A 40 6.46 -7.66 -1.96
C PRO A 40 6.60 -8.09 -0.50
N THR A 41 6.33 -9.37 -0.16
CA THR A 41 6.47 -9.89 1.21
C THR A 41 7.90 -9.76 1.71
N LYS A 42 8.90 -10.09 0.88
CA LYS A 42 10.30 -9.93 1.25
C LYS A 42 10.69 -8.45 1.38
N SER A 43 10.22 -7.62 0.47
CA SER A 43 10.48 -6.17 0.48
C SER A 43 9.95 -5.51 1.76
N VAL A 44 8.69 -5.76 2.14
CA VAL A 44 8.12 -5.20 3.37
C VAL A 44 8.70 -5.80 4.65
N SER A 45 9.32 -6.98 4.59
CA SER A 45 10.06 -7.54 5.74
C SER A 45 11.35 -6.80 6.04
N ALA A 46 11.88 -6.00 5.10
CA ALA A 46 13.06 -5.17 5.32
C ALA A 46 12.75 -3.84 6.00
N LEU A 47 11.46 -3.50 6.14
CA LEU A 47 10.98 -2.26 6.75
C LEU A 47 10.84 -2.40 8.26
N ASP A 48 11.12 -1.31 8.96
CA ASP A 48 10.90 -1.22 10.39
C ASP A 48 9.39 -1.24 10.72
N GLU A 49 9.07 -1.52 11.99
CA GLU A 49 7.68 -1.72 12.43
C GLU A 49 6.86 -0.42 12.42
N ASP A 50 7.49 0.75 12.47
CA ASP A 50 6.84 2.05 12.35
C ASP A 50 6.69 2.53 10.90
N GLU A 51 7.41 1.92 9.96
CA GLU A 51 7.35 2.23 8.53
C GLU A 51 6.19 1.54 7.81
N LYS A 52 5.63 0.49 8.41
CA LYS A 52 4.58 -0.34 7.84
C LYS A 52 3.43 -0.54 8.80
N GLN A 53 2.22 -0.66 8.27
CA GLN A 53 1.04 -0.95 9.07
C GLN A 53 0.10 -1.90 8.33
N LEU A 54 -0.57 -2.78 9.09
CA LEU A 54 -1.67 -3.57 8.56
C LEU A 54 -2.95 -2.72 8.51
N PHE A 55 -3.42 -2.47 7.29
CA PHE A 55 -4.66 -1.77 7.03
C PHE A 55 -5.78 -2.76 6.71
N SER A 56 -6.73 -2.88 7.62
CA SER A 56 -7.98 -3.61 7.43
C SER A 56 -9.08 -2.60 7.09
N GLY A 57 -9.13 -2.21 5.82
CA GLY A 57 -10.09 -1.23 5.31
C GLY A 57 -11.49 -1.81 5.09
N ASP A 58 -12.47 -0.91 5.01
CA ASP A 58 -13.84 -1.24 4.61
C ASP A 58 -13.87 -1.90 3.23
N SER A 59 -14.81 -2.83 3.06
CA SER A 59 -15.01 -3.75 1.92
C SER A 59 -15.02 -3.15 0.50
N ASN A 60 -14.91 -1.82 0.37
CA ASN A 60 -14.77 -1.09 -0.90
C ASN A 60 -13.33 -1.00 -1.43
N PHE A 61 -12.33 -1.43 -0.66
CA PHE A 61 -11.00 -1.67 -1.22
C PHE A 61 -11.04 -2.94 -2.08
N LYS A 62 -11.62 -2.83 -3.28
CA LYS A 62 -11.68 -3.90 -4.28
C LYS A 62 -10.27 -4.13 -4.83
N LEU A 63 -9.45 -4.86 -4.08
CA LEU A 63 -8.29 -5.54 -4.61
C LEU A 63 -8.82 -6.60 -5.59
N GLY A 64 -8.14 -6.80 -6.72
CA GLY A 64 -8.58 -7.71 -7.77
C GLY A 64 -9.09 -9.05 -7.24
N SER A 65 -10.12 -9.58 -7.92
CA SER A 65 -10.93 -10.76 -7.58
C SER A 65 -10.19 -11.88 -6.85
N ALA A 66 -10.13 -11.80 -5.52
CA ALA A 66 -9.98 -12.95 -4.65
C ALA A 66 -11.19 -12.92 -3.72
N GLY A 67 -12.02 -13.96 -3.83
CA GLY A 67 -13.36 -14.00 -3.24
C GLY A 67 -13.37 -13.81 -1.72
N LYS A 68 -14.47 -13.20 -1.25
CA LYS A 68 -15.03 -13.25 0.11
C LYS A 68 -14.05 -13.19 1.28
N GLY A 69 -13.89 -12.01 1.87
CA GLY A 69 -13.38 -11.84 3.23
C GLY A 69 -12.36 -10.72 3.31
N ALA A 70 -12.43 -9.92 4.38
CA ALA A 70 -11.62 -8.73 4.62
C ALA A 70 -10.15 -8.92 4.18
N GLN A 71 -9.75 -8.18 3.14
CA GLN A 71 -8.37 -8.20 2.67
C GLN A 71 -7.59 -7.18 3.49
N SER A 72 -6.80 -7.66 4.44
CA SER A 72 -5.82 -6.83 5.12
C SER A 72 -4.64 -6.56 4.18
N LEU A 73 -4.21 -5.31 4.10
CA LEU A 73 -3.10 -4.89 3.24
C LEU A 73 -2.01 -4.27 4.08
N ILE A 74 -0.78 -4.40 3.61
CA ILE A 74 0.33 -3.65 4.18
C ILE A 74 0.37 -2.29 3.49
N ILE A 75 0.32 -1.24 4.29
CA ILE A 75 0.51 0.14 3.87
C ILE A 75 1.82 0.66 4.46
N LEU A 76 2.45 1.60 3.77
CA LEU A 76 3.75 2.17 4.10
C LEU A 76 3.62 3.67 4.29
N ASN A 77 4.33 4.23 5.27
CA ASN A 77 4.48 5.68 5.37
C ASN A 77 5.54 6.18 4.37
N GLU A 78 5.87 7.47 4.42
CA GLU A 78 6.89 8.06 3.55
C GLU A 78 8.30 7.48 3.81
N SER A 79 8.69 7.21 5.06
CA SER A 79 9.99 6.60 5.37
C SER A 79 10.11 5.22 4.72
N GLY A 80 9.09 4.37 4.90
CA GLY A 80 9.06 3.04 4.30
C GLY A 80 9.10 3.07 2.76
N LEU A 81 8.61 4.14 2.13
CA LEU A 81 8.74 4.33 0.68
C LEU A 81 10.19 4.54 0.24
N TYR A 82 11.01 5.25 1.03
CA TYR A 82 12.43 5.47 0.73
C TYR A 82 13.32 4.27 1.08
N THR A 83 12.85 3.42 1.99
CA THR A 83 13.56 2.18 2.37
C THR A 83 13.42 1.08 1.31
N LEU A 84 12.32 1.07 0.52
CA LEU A 84 12.07 0.12 -0.57
C LEU A 84 12.81 0.43 -1.87
#